data_AF-A0A961B4P8-F1
#
_entry.id   AF-A0A961B4P8-F1
#
_cell.length_a   1.000
_cell.length_b   1.000
_cell.length_c   1.000
_cell.angle_alpha   90.00
_cell.angle_beta   90.00
_cell.angle_gamma   90.00
#
_symmetry.space_group_name_H-M   'P 1'
#
loop_
_entity.id
_entity.type
_entity.pdbx_description
1 polymer ?
#
loop_
_entity_poly.entity_id
_entity_poly.type
_entity_poly.pdbx_seq_one_letter_code
_entity_poly.pdbx_strand_id
1 'polypeptide(L)' 'PYQDIAESAPYAVNVQVKVYMREQKQEADLERIGKILRDAGYQGYVVLEYEENDNPFENVPRVLDRMRKFCDA' A
#
# COMPACT_ATOMS: atom_id res chain seq x y z
N PRO A 1 0.80 -1.18 -13.74
CA PRO A 1 0.54 -0.76 -12.34
C PRO A 1 1.80 -0.74 -11.45
N TYR A 2 2.42 -1.88 -11.12
CA TYR A 2 3.58 -1.87 -10.19
C TYR A 2 4.84 -1.21 -10.75
N GLN A 3 5.04 -1.27 -12.07
CA GLN A 3 6.13 -0.55 -12.73
C GLN A 3 5.95 0.97 -12.60
N ASP A 4 4.73 1.46 -12.83
CA ASP A 4 4.39 2.88 -12.68
C ASP A 4 4.62 3.37 -11.24
N ILE A 5 4.32 2.51 -10.24
CA ILE A 5 4.65 2.80 -8.83
C ILE A 5 6.17 2.88 -8.65
N ALA A 6 6.94 1.95 -9.21
CA ALA A 6 8.40 1.95 -9.07
C ALA A 6 9.06 3.16 -9.74
N GLU A 7 8.56 3.59 -10.90
CA GLU A 7 9.06 4.76 -11.61
C GLU A 7 8.71 6.07 -10.89
N SER A 8 7.58 6.13 -10.20
CA SER A 8 7.13 7.31 -9.45
C SER A 8 7.63 7.38 -8.00
N ALA A 9 7.94 6.25 -7.37
CA ALA A 9 8.32 6.17 -5.96
C ALA A 9 9.49 7.09 -5.54
N PRO A 10 10.57 7.30 -6.33
CA PRO A 10 11.65 8.21 -5.97
C PRO A 10 11.23 9.69 -5.85
N TYR A 11 10.09 10.05 -6.44
CA TYR A 11 9.55 11.41 -6.45
C TYR A 11 8.32 11.56 -5.54
N ALA A 12 7.92 10.49 -4.84
CA ALA A 12 6.71 10.47 -4.05
C ALA A 12 6.87 11.34 -2.79
N VAL A 13 5.92 12.27 -2.59
CA VAL A 13 5.80 13.06 -1.36
C VAL A 13 4.80 12.42 -0.39
N ASN A 14 3.79 11.74 -0.92
CA ASN A 14 2.74 11.06 -0.16
C ASN A 14 2.42 9.72 -0.83
N VAL A 15 2.18 8.69 -0.03
CA VAL A 15 1.78 7.36 -0.48
C VAL A 15 0.49 6.95 0.21
N GLN A 16 -0.52 6.66 -0.60
CA GLN A 16 -1.78 6.05 -0.18
C GLN A 16 -1.92 4.68 -0.85
N VAL A 17 -2.27 3.66 -0.09
CA VAL A 17 -2.40 2.28 -0.55
C VAL A 17 -3.82 1.80 -0.34
N LYS A 18 -4.39 1.18 -1.37
CA LYS A 18 -5.71 0.57 -1.38
C LYS A 18 -5.62 -0.94 -1.27
N VAL A 19 -6.68 -1.58 -0.76
CA VAL A 19 -6.76 -3.04 -0.64
C VAL A 19 -6.93 -3.73 -2.00
N TYR A 20 -7.60 -3.06 -2.94
CA TYR A 20 -7.82 -3.56 -4.30
C TYR A 20 -7.35 -2.56 -5.35
N MET A 21 -6.87 -3.08 -6.48
CA MET A 21 -6.60 -2.25 -7.65
C MET A 21 -7.90 -2.00 -8.44
N ARG A 22 -8.06 -0.82 -9.04
CA ARG A 22 -9.32 -0.45 -9.72
C ARG A 22 -9.55 -1.15 -11.06
N GLU A 23 -8.49 -1.38 -11.83
CA GLU A 23 -8.61 -1.91 -13.20
C GLU A 23 -8.95 -3.41 -13.23
N GLN A 24 -8.57 -4.12 -12.19
CA GLN A 24 -8.91 -5.51 -11.94
C GLN A 24 -9.21 -5.54 -10.46
N LYS A 25 -10.41 -5.96 -10.01
CA LYS A 25 -10.77 -6.18 -8.58
C LYS A 25 -9.91 -7.29 -7.98
N GLN A 26 -8.61 -7.09 -8.04
CA GLN A 26 -7.53 -7.93 -7.62
C GLN A 26 -6.95 -7.27 -6.38
N GLU A 27 -6.69 -8.10 -5.39
CA GLU A 27 -6.04 -7.69 -4.17
C GLU A 27 -4.67 -7.08 -4.50
N ALA A 28 -4.37 -5.93 -3.90
CA ALA A 28 -3.08 -5.30 -4.04
C ALA A 28 -2.00 -6.17 -3.37
N ASP A 29 -0.89 -6.37 -4.06
CA ASP A 29 0.29 -7.02 -3.49
C ASP A 29 1.03 -6.01 -2.61
N LEU A 30 0.58 -5.92 -1.37
CA LEU A 30 1.09 -4.98 -0.37
C LEU A 30 2.58 -5.21 -0.07
N GLU A 31 3.05 -6.46 -0.11
CA GLU A 31 4.46 -6.81 0.11
C GLU A 31 5.34 -6.28 -1.02
N ARG A 32 4.88 -6.45 -2.27
CA ARG A 32 5.57 -5.91 -3.45
C ARG A 32 5.61 -4.38 -3.43
N ILE A 33 4.51 -3.73 -3.04
CA ILE A 33 4.48 -2.27 -2.87
C ILE A 33 5.49 -1.83 -1.81
N GLY A 34 5.49 -2.49 -0.65
CA GLY A 34 6.46 -2.22 0.42
C GLY A 34 7.91 -2.35 -0.04
N LYS A 35 8.22 -3.39 -0.84
CA LYS A 35 9.56 -3.56 -1.42
C LYS A 35 9.94 -2.41 -2.34
N ILE A 36 9.06 -2.02 -3.26
CA ILE A 36 9.30 -0.91 -4.19
C ILE A 36 9.61 0.38 -3.43
N LEU A 37 8.83 0.70 -2.40
CA LEU A 37 9.02 1.91 -1.60
C LEU A 37 10.35 1.89 -0.84
N ARG A 38 10.75 0.73 -0.28
CA ARG A 38 12.06 0.56 0.36
C ARG A 38 13.21 0.70 -0.63
N ASP A 39 13.12 0.05 -1.78
CA ASP A 39 14.15 0.12 -2.83
C ASP A 39 14.32 1.57 -3.34
N ALA A 40 13.24 2.35 -3.38
CA ALA A 40 13.24 3.77 -3.75
C ALA A 40 13.70 4.71 -2.62
N GLY A 41 13.93 4.21 -1.40
CA GLY A 41 14.35 5.01 -0.25
C GLY A 41 13.24 5.92 0.30
N TYR A 42 11.97 5.56 0.14
CA TYR A 42 10.86 6.34 0.68
C TYR A 42 10.87 6.30 2.23
N GLN A 43 10.88 7.48 2.86
CA GLN A 43 10.95 7.61 4.33
C GLN A 43 9.67 8.21 4.95
N GLY A 44 8.64 8.43 4.13
CA GLY A 44 7.36 8.98 4.59
C GLY A 44 6.41 7.90 5.14
N TYR A 45 5.22 8.32 5.53
CA TYR A 45 4.17 7.41 5.96
C TYR A 45 3.48 6.75 4.76
N VAL A 46 3.17 5.46 4.90
CA VAL A 46 2.32 4.72 3.96
C VAL A 46 0.91 4.68 4.55
N VAL A 47 0.00 5.44 3.96
CA VAL A 47 -1.37 5.61 4.47
C VAL A 47 -2.29 4.56 3.85
N LEU A 48 -3.10 3.89 4.67
CA LEU A 48 -4.18 3.04 4.16
C LEU A 48 -5.37 3.89 3.71
N GLU A 49 -5.74 3.79 2.44
CA GLU A 49 -6.99 4.31 1.89
C GLU A 49 -7.99 3.15 1.78
N TYR A 50 -8.91 3.05 2.74
CA TYR A 50 -9.91 1.99 2.80
C TYR A 50 -11.23 2.44 2.16
N GLU A 51 -11.65 1.79 1.07
CA GLU A 51 -12.86 2.15 0.30
C GLU A 51 -13.86 0.98 0.13
N GLU A 52 -13.71 -0.09 0.91
CA GLU A 52 -14.56 -1.28 0.79
C GLU A 52 -15.92 -1.11 1.50
N ASN A 53 -16.93 -1.84 1.01
CA ASN A 53 -18.31 -1.77 1.50
C ASN A 53 -18.59 -2.61 2.76
N ASP A 54 -17.59 -3.31 3.29
CA ASP A 54 -17.70 -4.14 4.49
C ASP A 54 -17.35 -3.37 5.77
N ASN A 55 -17.35 -4.03 6.93
CA ASN A 55 -17.15 -3.35 8.21
C ASN A 55 -15.71 -2.80 8.35
N PRO A 56 -15.50 -1.46 8.31
CA PRO A 56 -14.15 -0.91 8.38
C PRO A 56 -13.52 -1.12 9.75
N PHE A 57 -14.31 -1.18 10.83
CA PHE A 57 -13.79 -1.38 12.18
C PHE A 57 -13.20 -2.77 12.39
N GLU A 58 -13.60 -3.76 11.58
CA GLU A 58 -13.05 -5.12 11.63
C GLU A 58 -11.89 -5.30 10.64
N ASN A 59 -11.99 -4.72 9.44
CA ASN A 59 -11.02 -4.99 8.37
C ASN A 59 -9.82 -4.04 8.36
N VAL A 60 -10.00 -2.76 8.68
CA VAL A 60 -8.88 -1.81 8.76
C VAL A 60 -7.78 -2.30 9.69
N PRO A 61 -8.07 -2.76 10.93
CA PRO A 61 -7.03 -3.32 11.81
C PRO A 61 -6.27 -4.48 11.17
N ARG A 62 -6.97 -5.41 10.50
CA ARG A 62 -6.34 -6.59 9.84
C ARG A 62 -5.41 -6.19 8.70
N VAL A 63 -5.81 -5.20 7.91
CA VAL A 63 -4.97 -4.69 6.81
C VAL A 63 -3.75 -3.96 7.37
N LEU A 64 -3.93 -3.14 8.41
CA LEU A 64 -2.82 -2.46 9.07
C LEU A 64 -1.80 -3.44 9.67
N ASP A 65 -2.25 -4.56 10.25
CA ASP A 65 -1.36 -5.62 10.73
C ASP A 65 -0.54 -6.26 9.60
N ARG A 66 -1.11 -6.41 8.40
CA ARG A 66 -0.37 -6.85 7.21
C ARG A 66 0.62 -5.79 6.76
N MET A 67 0.24 -4.51 6.79
CA MET A 67 1.09 -3.38 6.40
C MET A 67 2.33 -3.25 7.29
N ARG A 68 2.16 -3.37 8.61
CA ARG A 68 3.26 -3.32 9.59
C ARG A 68 4.37 -4.32 9.29
N LYS A 69 4.03 -5.54 8.83
CA LYS A 69 5.02 -6.58 8.52
C LYS A 69 6.06 -6.16 7.48
N PHE A 70 5.73 -5.24 6.58
CA PHE A 70 6.65 -4.75 5.57
C PHE A 70 7.02 -3.26 5.73
N CYS A 71 6.27 -2.46 6.48
CA CYS A 71 6.65 -1.07 6.76
C CYS A 71 7.61 -0.94 7.95
N ASP A 72 7.52 -1.82 8.95
CA ASP A 72 8.31 -1.75 10.19
C ASP A 72 9.61 -2.58 10.12
N ALA A 73 9.90 -3.17 8.95
CA ALA A 73 11.03 -4.08 8.71
C ALA A 73 12.25 -3.37 8.09
#